data_AF-A0A319EL03-F1
#
_entry.id   AF-A0A319EL03-F1
#
_cell.length_a   1.000
_cell.length_b   1.000
_cell.length_c   1.000
_cell.angle_alpha   90.00
_cell.angle_beta   90.00
_cell.angle_gamma   90.00
#
_symmetry.space_group_name_H-M   'P 1'
#
loop_
_entity.id
_entity.type
_entity.pdbx_description
1 polymer ?
#
loop_
_entity_poly.entity_id
_entity_poly.type
_entity_poly.pdbx_seq_one_letter_code
_entity_poly.pdbx_strand_id
1 'polypeptide(L)'
;MRRRVWWTLYIFDSCAAKSFSLPLLLPEGSFIKTQKVLNIQDESLDLQTTCSPVEVDGPTPYTGLIAQAQFHMIANSMYRGLIAYPTVSLEEVSKLESRIDIWRESLPSCFTDPSHPPASSFVRFAGEPLRICEKNLRILLLRPYLMAWTSDDRNGEHQALAFRCIEIARESMALVLTCMQRASYPRAEVSFLLYCLFHVVLIYSVFWKRVSSLHAGLLLQDIQAMQTILLGNQLIHDAPGLSFSHCVGSIMHVIGASKCGRAINRGSATVDIIPGDGISGSPWQILEAVTVNRFVGAPLTGLFGNEGQLH
;
A
#
# COMPACT_ATOMS: atom_id res chain seq x y z
N MET A 1 15.89 15.44 -17.69
CA MET A 1 14.85 14.53 -18.22
C MET A 1 15.13 13.03 -18.06
N ARG A 2 16.16 12.41 -18.68
CA ARG A 2 16.36 10.93 -18.63
C ARG A 2 16.33 10.30 -17.23
N ARG A 3 16.96 10.94 -16.23
CA ARG A 3 16.95 10.47 -14.84
C ARG A 3 15.53 10.41 -14.28
N ARG A 4 14.72 11.45 -14.50
CA ARG A 4 13.33 11.56 -14.03
C ARG A 4 12.50 10.40 -14.58
N VAL A 5 12.50 10.23 -15.91
CA VAL A 5 11.77 9.15 -16.59
C VAL A 5 12.16 7.78 -16.06
N TRP A 6 13.46 7.52 -15.92
CA TRP A 6 13.95 6.22 -15.44
C TRP A 6 13.48 5.91 -14.01
N TRP A 7 13.60 6.87 -13.09
CA TRP A 7 13.18 6.68 -11.70
C TRP A 7 11.66 6.57 -11.57
N THR A 8 10.89 7.29 -12.38
CA THR A 8 9.43 7.14 -12.46
C THR A 8 9.05 5.73 -12.92
N LEU A 9 9.67 5.21 -14.00
CA LEU A 9 9.44 3.84 -14.47
C LEU A 9 9.85 2.80 -13.42
N TYR A 10 10.97 3.02 -12.73
CA TYR A 10 11.43 2.16 -11.64
C TYR A 10 10.38 2.08 -10.51
N ILE A 11 9.79 3.22 -10.12
CA ILE A 11 8.73 3.25 -9.10
C ILE A 11 7.48 2.53 -9.60
N PHE A 12 7.07 2.76 -10.85
CA PHE A 12 5.88 2.10 -11.42
C PHE A 12 6.00 0.58 -11.45
N ASP A 13 7.09 0.06 -11.99
CA ASP A 13 7.32 -1.39 -12.04
C ASP A 13 7.45 -1.98 -10.63
N SER A 14 8.07 -1.22 -9.71
CA SER A 14 8.18 -1.59 -8.30
C SER A 14 6.83 -1.68 -7.58
N CYS A 15 5.88 -0.78 -7.90
CA CYS A 15 4.51 -0.81 -7.41
C CYS A 15 3.76 -1.99 -8.01
N ALA A 16 3.77 -2.13 -9.35
CA ALA A 16 3.08 -3.20 -10.06
C ALA A 16 3.53 -4.57 -9.54
N ALA A 17 4.84 -4.82 -9.46
CA ALA A 17 5.35 -6.09 -8.97
C ALA A 17 4.83 -6.45 -7.58
N LYS A 18 4.71 -5.47 -6.66
CA LYS A 18 4.15 -5.72 -5.31
C LYS A 18 2.64 -5.92 -5.35
N SER A 19 1.91 -5.08 -6.08
CA SER A 19 0.44 -5.12 -6.16
C SER A 19 -0.08 -6.39 -6.81
N PHE A 20 0.64 -6.93 -7.79
CA PHE A 20 0.28 -8.18 -8.46
C PHE A 20 0.99 -9.39 -7.85
N SER A 21 1.72 -9.21 -6.75
CA SER A 21 2.54 -10.27 -6.12
C SER A 21 3.49 -10.99 -7.10
N LEU A 22 4.04 -10.25 -8.08
CA LEU A 22 4.93 -10.75 -9.13
C LEU A 22 6.42 -10.66 -8.73
N PRO A 23 7.29 -11.52 -9.30
CA PRO A 23 8.74 -11.36 -9.18
C PRO A 23 9.22 -10.00 -9.71
N LEU A 24 10.10 -9.33 -8.97
CA LEU A 24 10.70 -8.05 -9.39
C LEU A 24 11.76 -8.27 -10.48
N LEU A 25 11.54 -7.66 -11.65
CA LEU A 25 12.50 -7.65 -12.76
C LEU A 25 13.48 -6.46 -12.73
N LEU A 26 13.23 -5.48 -11.85
CA LEU A 26 14.11 -4.32 -11.69
C LEU A 26 15.54 -4.74 -11.27
N PRO A 27 16.57 -3.97 -11.62
CA PRO A 27 17.91 -4.19 -11.09
C PRO A 27 17.98 -3.87 -9.59
N GLU A 28 18.91 -4.51 -8.87
CA GLU A 28 19.26 -4.09 -7.51
C GLU A 28 20.10 -2.80 -7.53
N GLY A 29 20.16 -2.13 -6.37
CA GLY A 29 20.83 -0.84 -6.17
C GLY A 29 22.23 -0.75 -6.78
N SER A 30 23.05 -1.79 -6.62
CA SER A 30 24.42 -1.87 -7.12
C SER A 30 24.53 -1.97 -8.64
N PHE A 31 23.48 -2.41 -9.33
CA PHE A 31 23.46 -2.57 -10.80
C PHE A 31 22.81 -1.38 -11.53
N ILE A 32 22.24 -0.43 -10.81
CA ILE A 32 21.63 0.77 -11.38
C ILE A 32 22.75 1.75 -11.78
N LYS A 33 22.97 1.90 -13.10
CA LYS A 33 23.92 2.89 -13.65
C LYS A 33 23.31 4.28 -13.84
N THR A 34 21.98 4.40 -13.73
CA THR A 34 21.29 5.68 -13.86
C THR A 34 21.51 6.52 -12.61
N GLN A 35 22.01 7.74 -12.80
CA GLN A 35 22.21 8.70 -11.73
C GLN A 35 20.89 9.08 -11.03
N LYS A 36 20.96 9.46 -9.75
CA LYS A 36 19.80 9.92 -8.97
C LYS A 36 19.21 11.21 -9.55
N VAL A 37 17.90 11.39 -9.35
CA VAL A 37 17.21 12.66 -9.64
C VAL A 37 17.79 13.74 -8.72
N LEU A 38 18.01 14.94 -9.26
CA LEU A 38 18.49 16.09 -8.52
C LEU A 38 17.32 16.92 -8.02
N ASN A 39 17.43 17.49 -6.81
CA ASN A 39 16.44 18.38 -6.25
C ASN A 39 16.64 19.80 -6.78
N ILE A 40 16.03 20.11 -7.94
CA ILE A 40 16.22 21.38 -8.65
C ILE A 40 14.89 22.01 -9.02
N GLN A 41 14.88 23.32 -9.27
CA GLN A 41 13.72 24.01 -9.85
C GLN A 41 13.67 23.75 -11.37
N ASP A 42 12.48 23.70 -11.97
CA ASP A 42 12.39 23.43 -13.41
C ASP A 42 12.91 24.56 -14.27
N GLU A 43 12.83 25.78 -13.78
CA GLU A 43 13.38 26.99 -14.41
C GLU A 43 14.91 26.93 -14.53
N SER A 44 15.57 26.04 -13.77
CA SER A 44 17.01 25.79 -13.88
C SER A 44 17.38 24.86 -15.04
N LEU A 45 16.40 24.32 -15.77
CA LEU A 45 16.59 23.53 -16.97
C LEU A 45 16.05 24.28 -18.20
N ASP A 46 16.95 24.82 -19.00
CA ASP A 46 16.64 25.39 -20.31
C ASP A 46 17.31 24.60 -21.45
N LEU A 47 16.98 24.95 -22.69
CA LEU A 47 17.56 24.33 -23.89
C LEU A 47 19.08 24.56 -24.02
N GLN A 48 19.65 25.50 -23.26
CA GLN A 48 21.08 25.85 -23.29
C GLN A 48 21.86 25.28 -22.10
N THR A 49 21.20 24.55 -21.21
CA THR A 49 21.80 24.00 -20.01
C THR A 49 22.78 22.88 -20.39
N THR A 50 24.06 23.21 -20.39
CA THR A 50 25.17 22.30 -20.74
C THR A 50 25.81 21.63 -19.52
N CYS A 51 25.54 22.16 -18.32
CA CYS A 51 26.08 21.67 -17.06
C CYS A 51 24.95 21.23 -16.12
N SER A 52 25.27 20.37 -15.15
CA SER A 52 24.29 19.94 -14.15
C SER A 52 23.94 21.11 -13.22
N PRO A 53 22.64 21.46 -13.07
CA PRO A 53 22.22 22.49 -12.12
C PRO A 53 22.50 22.08 -10.67
N VAL A 54 22.66 23.08 -9.81
CA VAL A 54 22.93 22.92 -8.38
C VAL A 54 21.63 22.58 -7.65
N GLU A 55 21.70 21.62 -6.73
CA GLU A 55 20.54 21.26 -5.90
C GLU A 55 20.17 22.40 -4.95
N VAL A 56 18.87 22.54 -4.70
CA VAL A 56 18.34 23.56 -3.81
C VAL A 56 17.94 22.95 -2.48
N ASP A 57 18.16 23.71 -1.40
CA ASP A 57 17.68 23.38 -0.07
C ASP A 57 16.21 23.79 0.06
N GLY A 58 15.30 22.86 -0.24
CA GLY A 58 13.86 23.08 -0.13
C GLY A 58 13.02 22.14 -1.00
N PRO A 59 11.68 22.17 -0.83
CA PRO A 59 10.78 21.37 -1.67
C PRO A 59 10.79 21.88 -3.12
N THR A 60 10.97 20.95 -4.05
CA THR A 60 10.86 21.12 -5.51
C THR A 60 9.85 20.10 -6.05
N PRO A 61 9.40 20.22 -7.31
CA PRO A 61 8.61 19.17 -7.95
C PRO A 61 9.27 17.77 -7.89
N TYR A 62 10.59 17.69 -7.74
CA TYR A 62 11.35 16.43 -7.69
C TYR A 62 11.53 15.84 -6.30
N THR A 63 11.24 16.60 -5.24
CA THR A 63 11.43 16.12 -3.86
C THR A 63 10.65 14.83 -3.59
N GLY A 64 9.41 14.75 -4.09
CA GLY A 64 8.59 13.53 -4.01
C GLY A 64 9.19 12.35 -4.77
N LEU A 65 9.64 12.59 -6.00
CA LEU A 65 10.24 11.56 -6.85
C LEU A 65 11.52 10.99 -6.23
N ILE A 66 12.35 11.85 -5.62
CA ILE A 66 13.58 11.45 -4.92
C ILE A 66 13.24 10.56 -3.72
N ALA A 67 12.29 10.99 -2.88
CA ALA A 67 11.88 10.24 -1.70
C ALA A 67 11.25 8.88 -2.07
N GLN A 68 10.40 8.84 -3.12
CA GLN A 68 9.81 7.62 -3.65
C GLN A 68 10.88 6.67 -4.21
N ALA A 69 11.83 7.18 -4.99
CA ALA A 69 12.94 6.39 -5.51
C ALA A 69 13.72 5.69 -4.38
N GLN A 70 14.05 6.44 -3.32
CA GLN A 70 14.75 5.90 -2.15
C GLN A 70 13.90 4.84 -1.42
N PHE A 71 12.62 5.10 -1.19
CA PHE A 71 11.70 4.15 -0.59
C PHE A 71 11.65 2.84 -1.39
N HIS A 72 11.44 2.94 -2.70
CA HIS A 72 11.28 1.79 -3.58
C HIS A 72 12.55 0.96 -3.73
N MET A 73 13.75 1.54 -3.55
CA MET A 73 14.99 0.77 -3.43
C MET A 73 14.98 -0.15 -2.20
N ILE A 74 14.57 0.39 -1.05
CA ILE A 74 14.48 -0.37 0.21
C ILE A 74 13.37 -1.42 0.10
N ALA A 75 12.17 -1.01 -0.33
CA ALA A 75 11.02 -1.88 -0.47
C ALA A 75 11.27 -3.03 -1.45
N ASN A 76 12.01 -2.80 -2.54
CA ASN A 76 12.38 -3.85 -3.49
C ASN A 76 13.33 -4.89 -2.90
N SER A 77 14.35 -4.44 -2.16
CA SER A 77 15.27 -5.33 -1.46
C SER A 77 14.53 -6.23 -0.47
N MET A 78 13.61 -5.67 0.31
CA MET A 78 12.77 -6.43 1.26
C MET A 78 11.86 -7.41 0.53
N TYR A 79 11.17 -6.94 -0.52
CA TYR A 79 10.19 -7.75 -1.24
C TYR A 79 10.82 -8.97 -1.93
N ARG A 80 12.04 -8.85 -2.48
CA ARG A 80 12.79 -10.01 -3.00
C ARG A 80 12.98 -11.08 -1.95
N GLY A 81 13.40 -10.68 -0.75
CA GLY A 81 13.58 -11.59 0.38
C GLY A 81 12.26 -12.26 0.77
N LEU A 82 11.19 -11.49 0.88
CA LEU A 82 9.86 -11.99 1.28
C LEU A 82 9.23 -12.96 0.28
N ILE A 83 9.43 -12.75 -1.04
CA ILE A 83 8.95 -13.71 -2.05
C ILE A 83 9.77 -15.00 -2.00
N ALA A 84 11.10 -14.89 -1.89
CA ALA A 84 11.99 -16.05 -1.92
C ALA A 84 11.86 -16.90 -0.65
N TYR A 85 11.74 -16.25 0.51
CA TYR A 85 11.70 -16.88 1.83
C TYR A 85 10.57 -16.26 2.66
N PRO A 86 9.36 -16.86 2.64
CA PRO A 86 8.19 -16.30 3.34
C PRO A 86 8.33 -16.25 4.86
N THR A 87 9.23 -17.06 5.42
CA THR A 87 9.50 -17.15 6.86
C THR A 87 10.72 -16.31 7.21
N VAL A 88 10.46 -15.07 7.59
CA VAL A 88 11.46 -14.16 8.18
C VAL A 88 11.52 -14.40 9.68
N SER A 89 12.69 -14.35 10.31
CA SER A 89 12.79 -14.48 11.77
C SER A 89 12.35 -13.18 12.47
N LEU A 90 12.02 -13.25 13.77
CA LEU A 90 11.63 -12.08 14.56
C LEU A 90 12.73 -11.01 14.61
N GLU A 91 13.98 -11.46 14.77
CA GLU A 91 15.16 -10.59 14.75
C GLU A 91 15.27 -9.86 13.41
N GLU A 92 15.07 -10.59 12.30
CA GLU A 92 15.15 -10.01 10.97
C GLU A 92 13.98 -9.05 10.70
N VAL A 93 12.77 -9.33 11.20
CA VAL A 93 11.66 -8.35 11.13
C VAL A 93 12.03 -7.03 11.79
N SER A 94 12.64 -7.08 12.98
CA SER A 94 13.05 -5.86 13.69
C SER A 94 14.11 -5.08 12.92
N LYS A 95 15.07 -5.77 12.28
CA LYS A 95 16.05 -5.14 11.39
C LYS A 95 15.40 -4.50 10.16
N LEU A 96 14.44 -5.19 9.54
CA LEU A 96 13.73 -4.67 8.37
C LEU A 96 12.86 -3.46 8.73
N GLU A 97 12.17 -3.46 9.88
CA GLU A 97 11.43 -2.30 10.35
C GLU A 97 12.36 -1.12 10.66
N SER A 98 13.50 -1.35 11.31
CA SER A 98 14.49 -0.30 11.57
C SER A 98 14.98 0.35 10.27
N ARG A 99 15.15 -0.42 9.18
CA ARG A 99 15.47 0.16 7.85
C ARG A 99 14.36 1.06 7.32
N ILE A 100 13.09 0.76 7.59
CA ILE A 100 11.96 1.62 7.23
C ILE A 100 11.98 2.89 8.09
N ASP A 101 12.28 2.78 9.38
CA ASP A 101 12.37 3.91 10.31
C ASP A 101 13.51 4.87 9.90
N ILE A 102 14.71 4.35 9.62
CA ILE A 102 15.86 5.14 9.14
C ILE A 102 15.50 5.89 7.85
N TRP A 103 14.81 5.23 6.93
CA TRP A 103 14.34 5.90 5.71
C TRP A 103 13.35 7.02 6.02
N ARG A 104 12.37 6.77 6.90
CA ARG A 104 11.39 7.76 7.30
C ARG A 104 12.05 8.98 7.95
N GLU A 105 13.05 8.77 8.80
CA GLU A 105 13.83 9.82 9.45
C GLU A 105 14.69 10.62 8.47
N SER A 106 15.07 10.02 7.33
CA SER A 106 15.80 10.70 6.26
C SER A 106 14.92 11.61 5.38
N LEU A 107 13.60 11.57 5.54
CA LEU A 107 12.69 12.37 4.72
C LEU A 107 12.83 13.87 5.05
N PRO A 108 12.72 14.75 4.04
CA PRO A 108 12.63 16.18 4.25
C PRO A 108 11.51 16.55 5.23
N SER A 109 11.75 17.59 6.05
CA SER A 109 10.80 18.06 7.07
C SER A 109 9.42 18.41 6.51
N CYS A 110 9.35 18.82 5.23
CA CYS A 110 8.10 19.10 4.54
C CYS A 110 7.17 17.88 4.39
N PHE A 111 7.66 16.65 4.59
CA PHE A 111 6.86 15.43 4.63
C PHE A 111 6.57 14.93 6.06
N THR A 112 7.35 15.35 7.05
CA THR A 112 7.33 14.76 8.40
C THR A 112 6.75 15.68 9.46
N ASP A 113 6.79 17.01 9.28
CA ASP A 113 6.36 17.98 10.29
C ASP A 113 4.82 18.04 10.39
N PRO A 114 4.22 17.58 11.51
CA PRO A 114 2.78 17.64 11.71
C PRO A 114 2.30 19.05 12.12
N SER A 115 3.19 19.92 12.61
CA SER A 115 2.89 21.28 13.03
C SER A 115 2.83 22.26 11.85
N HIS A 116 3.48 21.93 10.73
CA HIS A 116 3.46 22.71 9.51
C HIS A 116 2.86 21.87 8.38
N PRO A 117 1.52 21.88 8.20
CA PRO A 117 0.91 21.16 7.09
C PRO A 117 1.52 21.62 5.76
N PRO A 118 1.66 20.73 4.76
CA PRO A 118 2.34 21.06 3.52
C PRO A 118 1.80 22.35 2.92
N ALA A 119 2.67 23.36 2.80
CA ALA A 119 2.29 24.69 2.33
C ALA A 119 1.74 24.67 0.89
N SER A 120 2.12 23.67 0.10
CA SER A 120 1.67 23.47 -1.28
C SER A 120 0.97 22.13 -1.48
N SER A 121 0.04 22.10 -2.43
CA SER A 121 -0.67 20.89 -2.84
C SER A 121 0.29 19.81 -3.36
N PHE A 122 1.34 20.18 -4.10
CA PHE A 122 2.29 19.22 -4.67
C PHE A 122 3.10 18.48 -3.59
N VAL A 123 3.55 19.16 -2.52
CA VAL A 123 4.28 18.49 -1.43
C VAL A 123 3.36 17.50 -0.72
N ARG A 124 2.10 17.88 -0.51
CA ARG A 124 1.12 16.96 0.07
C ARG A 124 0.91 15.72 -0.81
N PHE A 125 0.64 15.91 -2.11
CA PHE A 125 0.43 14.80 -3.04
C PHE A 125 1.66 13.92 -3.23
N ALA A 126 2.87 14.47 -3.04
CA ALA A 126 4.09 13.67 -3.01
C ALA A 126 4.26 12.86 -1.71
N GLY A 127 3.84 13.42 -0.56
CA GLY A 127 4.02 12.81 0.75
C GLY A 127 2.97 11.77 1.14
N GLU A 128 1.73 11.92 0.69
CA GLU A 128 0.64 11.00 1.04
C GLU A 128 0.88 9.57 0.51
N PRO A 129 1.20 9.35 -0.77
CA PRO A 129 1.53 8.02 -1.28
C PRO A 129 2.74 7.40 -0.57
N LEU A 130 3.74 8.20 -0.17
CA LEU A 130 4.90 7.70 0.59
C LEU A 130 4.47 7.09 1.92
N ARG A 131 3.63 7.81 2.67
CA ARG A 131 3.12 7.34 3.96
C ARG A 131 2.26 6.10 3.80
N ILE A 132 1.42 6.04 2.77
CA ILE A 132 0.58 4.88 2.47
C ILE A 132 1.46 3.67 2.09
N CYS A 133 2.41 3.85 1.17
CA CYS A 133 3.34 2.82 0.74
C CYS A 133 4.16 2.25 1.90
N GLU A 134 4.59 3.10 2.83
CA GLU A 134 5.30 2.65 4.02
C GLU A 134 4.42 1.76 4.92
N LYS A 135 3.16 2.14 5.15
CA LYS A 135 2.21 1.28 5.90
C LYS A 135 1.99 -0.05 5.18
N ASN A 136 1.83 -0.02 3.86
CA ASN A 136 1.68 -1.24 3.06
C ASN A 136 2.90 -2.16 3.15
N LEU A 137 4.12 -1.60 3.14
CA LEU A 137 5.35 -2.38 3.30
C LEU A 137 5.44 -3.04 4.68
N ARG A 138 5.02 -2.35 5.75
CA ARG A 138 4.94 -2.95 7.09
C ARG A 138 3.87 -4.04 7.17
N ILE A 139 2.69 -3.83 6.57
CA ILE A 139 1.66 -4.88 6.49
C ILE A 139 2.21 -6.11 5.75
N LEU A 140 2.91 -5.89 4.63
CA LEU A 140 3.54 -6.96 3.85
C LEU A 140 4.58 -7.76 4.67
N LEU A 141 5.33 -7.08 5.54
CA LEU A 141 6.32 -7.70 6.44
C LEU A 141 5.66 -8.47 7.60
N LEU A 142 4.61 -7.92 8.20
CA LEU A 142 3.98 -8.45 9.41
C LEU A 142 2.87 -9.48 9.14
N ARG A 143 2.24 -9.45 7.95
CA ARG A 143 1.13 -10.36 7.61
C ARG A 143 1.44 -11.85 7.78
N PRO A 144 2.66 -12.38 7.54
CA PRO A 144 2.94 -13.81 7.75
C PRO A 144 2.72 -14.23 9.22
N TYR A 145 3.02 -13.34 10.18
CA TYR A 145 2.83 -13.60 11.61
C TYR A 145 1.37 -13.62 11.99
N LEU A 146 0.55 -12.75 11.39
CA LEU A 146 -0.91 -12.82 11.53
C LEU A 146 -1.44 -14.17 11.01
N MET A 147 -1.00 -14.62 9.83
CA MET A 147 -1.43 -15.92 9.29
C MET A 147 -0.99 -17.09 10.18
N ALA A 148 0.25 -17.08 10.63
CA ALA A 148 0.81 -18.12 11.48
C ALA A 148 0.07 -18.19 12.83
N TRP A 149 -0.14 -17.04 13.50
CA TRP A 149 -0.86 -16.99 14.76
C TRP A 149 -2.33 -17.42 14.63
N THR A 150 -3.01 -17.03 13.54
CA THR A 150 -4.39 -17.51 13.32
C THR A 150 -4.47 -19.02 13.07
N SER A 151 -3.38 -19.64 12.63
CA SER A 151 -3.27 -21.09 12.39
C SER A 151 -2.88 -21.86 13.66
N ASP A 152 -1.90 -21.37 14.43
CA ASP A 152 -1.45 -21.96 15.71
C ASP A 152 -1.27 -20.87 16.78
N ASP A 153 -2.07 -20.95 17.84
CA ASP A 153 -2.19 -19.93 18.91
C ASP A 153 -1.14 -20.09 20.02
N ARG A 154 -0.26 -21.09 19.93
CA ARG A 154 0.72 -21.39 20.98
C ARG A 154 1.96 -20.49 20.95
N ASN A 155 2.06 -19.58 19.99
CA ASN A 155 3.23 -18.73 19.80
C ASN A 155 2.95 -17.26 20.14
N GLY A 156 3.22 -16.88 21.39
CA GLY A 156 2.96 -15.53 21.92
C GLY A 156 3.74 -14.40 21.22
N GLU A 157 4.92 -14.67 20.67
CA GLU A 157 5.68 -13.66 19.91
C GLU A 157 5.02 -13.38 18.56
N HIS A 158 4.42 -14.39 17.92
CA HIS A 158 3.65 -14.21 16.69
C HIS A 158 2.36 -13.45 16.96
N GLN A 159 1.75 -13.64 18.13
CA GLN A 159 0.59 -12.88 18.56
C GLN A 159 0.90 -11.37 18.66
N ALA A 160 2.02 -10.99 19.27
CA ALA A 160 2.42 -9.59 19.40
C ALA A 160 2.60 -8.91 18.02
N LEU A 161 3.29 -9.57 17.08
CA LEU A 161 3.44 -9.05 15.72
C LEU A 161 2.13 -9.08 14.92
N ALA A 162 1.25 -10.05 15.17
CA ALA A 162 -0.08 -10.09 14.57
C ALA A 162 -0.92 -8.87 14.99
N PHE A 163 -0.96 -8.54 16.29
CA PHE A 163 -1.63 -7.33 16.77
C PHE A 163 -1.03 -6.06 16.17
N ARG A 164 0.30 -5.98 16.09
CA ARG A 164 0.97 -4.86 15.43
C ARG A 164 0.57 -4.73 13.96
N CYS A 165 0.42 -5.85 13.24
CA CYS A 165 -0.09 -5.84 11.86
C CYS A 165 -1.49 -5.22 11.77
N ILE A 166 -2.36 -5.46 12.76
CA ILE A 166 -3.72 -4.88 12.80
C ILE A 166 -3.67 -3.38 13.07
N GLU A 167 -2.84 -2.95 14.01
CA GLU A 167 -2.70 -1.51 14.30
C GLU A 167 -2.16 -0.74 13.09
N ILE A 168 -1.14 -1.29 12.39
CA ILE A 168 -0.66 -0.69 11.13
C ILE A 168 -1.76 -0.68 10.06
N ALA A 169 -2.60 -1.72 9.97
CA ALA A 169 -3.73 -1.75 9.04
C ALA A 169 -4.77 -0.67 9.38
N ARG A 170 -5.07 -0.45 10.66
CA ARG A 170 -5.97 0.62 11.12
C ARG A 170 -5.40 2.01 10.82
N GLU A 171 -4.11 2.22 11.08
CA GLU A 171 -3.43 3.48 10.73
C GLU A 171 -3.44 3.73 9.22
N SER A 172 -3.21 2.69 8.41
CA SER A 172 -3.30 2.76 6.94
C SER A 172 -4.70 3.14 6.50
N MET A 173 -5.72 2.51 7.06
CA MET A 173 -7.13 2.81 6.79
C MET A 173 -7.44 4.29 7.10
N ALA A 174 -7.12 4.76 8.31
CA ALA A 174 -7.39 6.13 8.71
C ALA A 174 -6.71 7.15 7.77
N LEU A 175 -5.46 6.87 7.38
CA LEU A 175 -4.71 7.68 6.42
C LEU A 175 -5.40 7.72 5.05
N VAL A 176 -5.77 6.56 4.50
CA VAL A 176 -6.42 6.47 3.18
C VAL A 176 -7.78 7.16 3.20
N LEU A 177 -8.59 6.93 4.23
CA LEU A 177 -9.89 7.58 4.36
C LEU A 177 -9.78 9.10 4.46
N THR A 178 -8.77 9.60 5.19
CA THR A 178 -8.46 11.03 5.25
C THR A 178 -8.07 11.58 3.87
N CYS A 179 -7.34 10.81 3.06
CA CYS A 179 -7.01 11.19 1.68
C CYS A 179 -8.27 11.26 0.81
N MET A 180 -9.14 10.26 0.89
CA MET A 180 -10.37 10.20 0.09
C MET A 180 -11.35 11.34 0.41
N GLN A 181 -11.46 11.76 1.67
CA GLN A 181 -12.38 12.83 2.07
C GLN A 181 -12.00 14.22 1.52
N ARG A 182 -10.82 14.39 0.93
CA ARG A 182 -10.40 15.68 0.38
C ARG A 182 -10.96 15.87 -1.03
N ALA A 183 -11.62 17.01 -1.23
CA ALA A 183 -12.28 17.38 -2.49
C ALA A 183 -11.37 17.46 -3.73
N SER A 184 -10.05 17.39 -3.56
CA SER A 184 -9.05 17.57 -4.62
C SER A 184 -8.19 16.32 -4.88
N TYR A 185 -8.56 15.14 -4.35
CA TYR A 185 -7.75 13.95 -4.58
C TYR A 185 -7.86 13.49 -6.05
N PRO A 186 -6.75 13.29 -6.78
CA PRO A 186 -6.81 12.94 -8.19
C PRO A 186 -7.55 11.62 -8.40
N ARG A 187 -8.53 11.61 -9.32
CA ARG A 187 -9.32 10.41 -9.63
C ARG A 187 -8.45 9.23 -10.06
N ALA A 188 -7.34 9.50 -10.72
CA ALA A 188 -6.40 8.49 -11.20
C ALA A 188 -5.63 7.78 -10.07
N GLU A 189 -5.66 8.30 -8.84
CA GLU A 189 -5.07 7.66 -7.66
C GLU A 189 -6.10 6.87 -6.82
N VAL A 190 -7.39 6.98 -7.13
CA VAL A 190 -8.47 6.31 -6.38
C VAL A 190 -8.32 4.79 -6.41
N SER A 191 -7.91 4.23 -7.55
CA SER A 191 -7.66 2.79 -7.67
C SER A 191 -6.58 2.30 -6.71
N PHE A 192 -5.53 3.10 -6.49
CA PHE A 192 -4.49 2.80 -5.52
C PHE A 192 -5.02 2.87 -4.08
N LEU A 193 -5.82 3.88 -3.75
CA LEU A 193 -6.45 4.00 -2.43
C LEU A 193 -7.40 2.83 -2.13
N LEU A 194 -8.23 2.45 -3.11
CA LEU A 194 -9.13 1.30 -2.99
C LEU A 194 -8.35 0.00 -2.82
N TYR A 195 -7.24 -0.18 -3.54
CA TYR A 195 -6.32 -1.29 -3.33
C TYR A 195 -5.79 -1.31 -1.89
N CYS A 196 -5.38 -0.18 -1.33
CA CYS A 196 -4.90 -0.11 0.05
C CYS A 196 -5.99 -0.49 1.06
N LEU A 197 -7.23 0.00 0.89
CA LEU A 197 -8.36 -0.40 1.73
C LEU A 197 -8.70 -1.88 1.58
N PHE A 198 -8.54 -2.46 0.39
CA PHE A 198 -8.72 -3.88 0.17
C PHE A 198 -7.75 -4.70 1.04
N HIS A 199 -6.48 -4.31 1.10
CA HIS A 199 -5.50 -4.97 1.98
C HIS A 199 -5.89 -4.89 3.45
N VAL A 200 -6.40 -3.75 3.92
CA VAL A 200 -6.92 -3.61 5.30
C VAL A 200 -8.05 -4.60 5.55
N VAL A 201 -9.03 -4.67 4.64
CA VAL A 201 -10.19 -5.57 4.77
C VAL A 201 -9.76 -7.03 4.81
N LEU A 202 -8.76 -7.42 4.01
CA LEU A 202 -8.19 -8.78 4.06
C LEU A 202 -7.51 -9.07 5.40
N ILE A 203 -6.73 -8.14 5.93
CA ILE A 203 -6.09 -8.26 7.24
C ILE A 203 -7.15 -8.44 8.34
N TYR A 204 -8.22 -7.63 8.31
CA TYR A 204 -9.33 -7.73 9.25
C TYR A 204 -10.08 -9.06 9.12
N SER A 205 -10.28 -9.55 7.90
CA SER A 205 -10.93 -10.84 7.63
C SER A 205 -10.16 -12.01 8.23
N VAL A 206 -8.83 -11.99 8.12
CA VAL A 206 -7.99 -13.01 8.75
C VAL A 206 -8.05 -12.90 10.27
N PHE A 207 -7.86 -11.69 10.80
CA PHE A 207 -7.88 -11.44 12.25
C PHE A 207 -9.20 -11.85 12.89
N TRP A 208 -10.32 -11.72 12.17
CA TRP A 208 -11.65 -12.07 12.64
C TRP A 208 -11.75 -13.52 13.16
N LYS A 209 -10.95 -14.44 12.62
CA LYS A 209 -10.90 -15.84 13.06
C LYS A 209 -10.51 -16.02 14.53
N ARG A 210 -9.80 -15.04 15.11
CA ARG A 210 -9.27 -15.09 16.49
C ARG A 210 -9.72 -13.92 17.35
N VAL A 211 -10.60 -13.06 16.83
CA VAL A 211 -10.92 -11.78 17.47
C VAL A 211 -11.83 -11.96 18.69
N SER A 212 -11.41 -11.41 19.84
CA SER A 212 -12.25 -11.33 21.04
C SER A 212 -13.46 -10.40 20.83
N SER A 213 -14.44 -10.43 21.74
CA SER A 213 -15.65 -9.61 21.62
C SER A 213 -15.36 -8.10 21.56
N LEU A 214 -14.40 -7.61 22.37
CA LEU A 214 -13.99 -6.21 22.41
C LEU A 214 -13.40 -5.76 21.06
N HIS A 215 -12.41 -6.48 20.55
CA HIS A 215 -11.75 -6.14 19.29
C HIS A 215 -12.69 -6.29 18.08
N ALA A 216 -13.69 -7.18 18.15
CA ALA A 216 -14.69 -7.34 17.10
C ALA A 216 -15.53 -6.07 16.92
N GLY A 217 -15.88 -5.39 18.02
CA GLY A 217 -16.61 -4.13 17.98
C GLY A 217 -15.81 -3.03 17.29
N LEU A 218 -14.52 -2.92 17.59
CA LEU A 218 -13.63 -1.94 16.95
C LEU A 218 -13.48 -2.19 15.44
N LEU A 219 -13.27 -3.45 15.03
CA LEU A 219 -13.20 -3.81 13.61
C LEU A 219 -14.50 -3.48 12.87
N LEU A 220 -15.66 -3.70 13.51
CA LEU A 220 -16.95 -3.38 12.92
C LEU A 220 -17.11 -1.86 12.73
N GLN A 221 -16.71 -1.06 13.72
CA GLN A 221 -16.71 0.41 13.63
C GLN A 221 -15.80 0.90 12.51
N ASP A 222 -14.59 0.35 12.40
CA ASP A 222 -13.64 0.67 11.33
C ASP A 222 -14.24 0.40 9.94
N ILE A 223 -14.90 -0.75 9.77
CA ILE A 223 -15.52 -1.13 8.49
C ILE A 223 -16.73 -0.26 8.17
N GLN A 224 -17.53 0.09 9.16
CA GLN A 224 -18.63 1.04 9.00
C GLN A 224 -18.11 2.42 8.58
N ALA A 225 -17.03 2.90 9.20
CA ALA A 225 -16.40 4.17 8.82
C ALA A 225 -15.90 4.15 7.36
N MET A 226 -15.27 3.05 6.93
CA MET A 226 -14.90 2.86 5.52
C MET A 226 -16.13 2.96 4.60
N GLN A 227 -17.21 2.22 4.91
CA GLN A 227 -18.43 2.22 4.10
C GLN A 227 -19.07 3.60 4.03
N THR A 228 -19.19 4.30 5.15
CA THR A 228 -19.78 5.65 5.20
C THR A 228 -19.00 6.62 4.34
N ILE A 229 -17.67 6.62 4.43
CA ILE A 229 -16.83 7.53 3.65
C ILE A 229 -16.89 7.20 2.16
N LEU A 230 -16.88 5.91 1.81
CA LEU A 230 -16.98 5.48 0.42
C LEU A 230 -18.34 5.89 -0.18
N LEU A 231 -19.45 5.64 0.53
CA LEU A 231 -20.82 6.03 0.13
C LEU A 231 -21.06 7.53 0.09
N GLY A 232 -20.42 8.29 0.97
CA GLY A 232 -20.52 9.75 1.00
C GLY A 232 -19.71 10.46 -0.09
N ASN A 233 -18.83 9.74 -0.79
CA ASN A 233 -17.95 10.32 -1.80
C ASN A 233 -18.48 10.03 -3.21
N GLN A 234 -18.45 11.04 -4.09
CA GLN A 234 -18.84 10.92 -5.51
C GLN A 234 -18.02 9.86 -6.27
N LEU A 235 -16.91 9.40 -5.68
CA LEU A 235 -16.02 8.33 -6.17
C LEU A 235 -16.72 6.97 -6.35
N ILE A 236 -17.88 6.73 -5.72
CA ILE A 236 -18.65 5.49 -5.89
C ILE A 236 -19.47 5.43 -7.17
N HIS A 237 -19.68 6.55 -7.88
CA HIS A 237 -20.42 6.50 -9.15
C HIS A 237 -19.66 5.77 -10.27
N ASP A 238 -18.42 5.35 -10.01
CA ASP A 238 -17.61 4.55 -10.92
C ASP A 238 -17.64 3.05 -10.57
N ALA A 239 -17.62 2.20 -11.59
CA ALA A 239 -17.66 0.74 -11.46
C ALA A 239 -16.68 0.13 -10.43
N PRO A 240 -15.43 0.63 -10.25
CA PRO A 240 -14.51 0.10 -9.24
C PRO A 240 -14.97 0.37 -7.79
N GLY A 241 -15.52 1.55 -7.52
CA GLY A 241 -16.00 1.91 -6.18
C GLY A 241 -17.23 1.10 -5.76
N LEU A 242 -18.18 0.90 -6.67
CA LEU A 242 -19.32 -0.01 -6.50
C LEU A 242 -18.86 -1.45 -6.25
N SER A 243 -17.94 -1.96 -7.08
CA SER A 243 -17.41 -3.32 -6.94
C SER A 243 -16.72 -3.52 -5.59
N PHE A 244 -15.96 -2.52 -5.13
CA PHE A 244 -15.29 -2.56 -3.83
C PHE A 244 -16.30 -2.57 -2.68
N SER A 245 -17.31 -1.69 -2.72
CA SER A 245 -18.37 -1.64 -1.72
C SER A 245 -19.13 -2.97 -1.61
N HIS A 246 -19.46 -3.60 -2.74
CA HIS A 246 -20.06 -4.93 -2.77
C HIS A 246 -19.14 -5.99 -2.15
N CYS A 247 -17.85 -5.99 -2.48
CA CYS A 247 -16.88 -6.93 -1.92
C CYS A 247 -16.79 -6.82 -0.39
N VAL A 248 -16.67 -5.59 0.13
CA VAL A 248 -16.66 -5.34 1.58
C VAL A 248 -17.96 -5.81 2.23
N GLY A 249 -19.11 -5.53 1.61
CA GLY A 249 -20.42 -6.01 2.08
C GLY A 249 -20.51 -7.54 2.16
N SER A 250 -20.02 -8.25 1.14
CA SER A 250 -19.99 -9.72 1.13
C SER A 250 -19.08 -10.29 2.22
N ILE A 251 -17.89 -9.73 2.39
CA ILE A 251 -16.95 -10.12 3.46
C ILE A 251 -17.60 -9.93 4.83
N MET A 252 -18.28 -8.79 5.04
CA MET A 252 -18.98 -8.50 6.29
C MET A 252 -20.13 -9.45 6.59
N HIS A 253 -20.90 -9.82 5.57
CA HIS A 253 -21.96 -10.80 5.74
C HIS A 253 -21.43 -12.16 6.21
N VAL A 254 -20.32 -12.63 5.61
CA VAL A 254 -19.66 -13.89 5.99
C VAL A 254 -19.13 -13.82 7.43
N ILE A 255 -18.43 -12.73 7.75
CA ILE A 255 -17.86 -12.43 9.06
C ILE A 255 -18.95 -12.38 10.15
N GLY A 256 -20.07 -11.71 9.88
CA GLY A 256 -21.20 -11.58 10.80
C GLY A 256 -21.97 -12.89 10.98
N ALA A 257 -22.18 -13.67 9.92
CA ALA A 257 -22.82 -14.98 9.99
C ALA A 257 -22.02 -15.97 10.85
N SER A 258 -20.68 -15.92 10.77
CA SER A 258 -19.78 -16.81 11.54
C SER A 258 -19.86 -16.63 13.06
N LYS A 259 -20.19 -15.44 13.58
CA LYS A 259 -20.28 -15.20 15.04
C LYS A 259 -21.70 -15.35 15.61
N CYS A 260 -22.74 -15.26 14.79
CA CYS A 260 -24.13 -15.33 15.24
C CYS A 260 -24.64 -16.77 15.45
N GLY A 261 -23.79 -17.80 15.30
CA GLY A 261 -24.17 -19.19 15.56
C GLY A 261 -25.26 -19.74 14.64
N ARG A 262 -25.61 -19.05 13.54
CA ARG A 262 -26.43 -19.67 12.50
C ARG A 262 -25.55 -20.70 11.80
N ALA A 263 -25.83 -21.97 12.09
CA ALA A 263 -25.33 -23.07 11.29
C ALA A 263 -25.73 -22.82 9.83
N ILE A 264 -24.80 -22.29 9.05
CA ILE A 264 -24.84 -22.45 7.60
C ILE A 264 -24.72 -23.97 7.44
N ASN A 265 -25.79 -24.59 6.95
CA ASN A 265 -25.82 -26.01 6.62
C ASN A 265 -24.47 -26.40 6.01
N ARG A 266 -23.85 -27.46 6.54
CA ARG A 266 -22.68 -28.11 5.92
C ARG A 266 -23.12 -28.78 4.61
N GLY A 267 -23.56 -27.97 3.65
CA GLY A 267 -23.67 -28.31 2.24
C GLY A 267 -22.70 -27.40 1.52
N SER A 268 -21.49 -27.92 1.28
CA SER A 268 -20.54 -27.45 0.27
C SER A 268 -20.54 -25.94 -0.01
N ALA A 269 -20.12 -25.14 0.97
CA ALA A 269 -19.57 -23.82 0.70
C ALA A 269 -18.09 -23.80 1.09
N THR A 270 -17.34 -24.79 0.60
CA THR A 270 -16.04 -24.45 0.06
C THR A 270 -16.32 -23.37 -0.97
N VAL A 271 -15.75 -22.18 -0.80
CA VAL A 271 -15.49 -21.37 -1.99
C VAL A 271 -14.53 -22.25 -2.76
N ASP A 272 -15.06 -23.01 -3.72
CA ASP A 272 -14.28 -23.72 -4.71
C ASP A 272 -13.61 -22.63 -5.54
N ILE A 273 -12.51 -22.10 -5.00
CA ILE A 273 -11.43 -21.58 -5.80
C ILE A 273 -10.89 -22.84 -6.46
N ILE A 274 -11.48 -23.22 -7.60
CA ILE A 274 -10.88 -24.21 -8.49
C ILE A 274 -9.47 -23.67 -8.72
N PRO A 275 -8.42 -24.35 -8.23
CA PRO A 275 -7.09 -24.03 -8.69
C PRO A 275 -7.16 -24.38 -10.17
N GLY A 276 -7.14 -23.38 -11.05
CA GLY A 276 -6.71 -23.66 -12.41
C GLY A 276 -5.37 -24.37 -12.27
N ASP A 277 -5.29 -25.60 -12.76
CA ASP A 277 -4.10 -26.44 -12.71
C ASP A 277 -2.89 -25.58 -13.13
N GLY A 278 -2.05 -25.19 -12.16
CA GLY A 278 -0.83 -24.42 -12.42
C GLY A 278 -0.50 -23.23 -11.51
N ILE A 279 -1.37 -22.76 -10.61
CA ILE A 279 -1.01 -21.64 -9.70
C ILE A 279 -0.36 -22.17 -8.41
N SER A 280 0.96 -22.39 -8.44
CA SER A 280 1.75 -22.56 -7.22
C SER A 280 1.99 -21.20 -6.57
N GLY A 281 1.27 -20.89 -5.50
CA GLY A 281 1.44 -19.67 -4.72
C GLY A 281 0.87 -19.80 -3.33
N SER A 282 1.32 -18.98 -2.38
CA SER A 282 0.72 -18.90 -1.05
C SER A 282 -0.79 -18.58 -1.15
N PRO A 283 -1.62 -18.99 -0.17
CA PRO A 283 -3.07 -18.70 -0.18
C PRO A 283 -3.40 -17.22 -0.40
N TRP A 284 -2.50 -16.32 0.02
CA TRP A 284 -2.57 -14.89 -0.24
C TRP A 284 -2.27 -14.50 -1.69
N GLN A 285 -1.27 -15.10 -2.34
CA GLN A 285 -1.01 -14.86 -3.76
C GLN A 285 -2.20 -15.31 -4.63
N ILE A 286 -2.93 -16.34 -4.20
CA ILE A 286 -4.15 -16.80 -4.86
C ILE A 286 -5.30 -15.79 -4.63
N LEU A 287 -5.51 -15.33 -3.40
CA LEU A 287 -6.51 -14.30 -3.05
C LEU A 287 -6.23 -12.96 -3.75
N GLU A 288 -4.97 -12.58 -3.87
CA GLU A 288 -4.51 -11.34 -4.52
C GLU A 288 -4.61 -11.47 -6.05
N ALA A 289 -4.15 -12.57 -6.66
CA ALA A 289 -4.22 -12.79 -8.11
C ALA A 289 -5.66 -12.90 -8.66
N VAL A 290 -6.57 -13.55 -7.93
CA VAL A 290 -7.99 -13.68 -8.33
C VAL A 290 -8.70 -12.32 -8.25
N THR A 291 -8.31 -11.45 -7.32
CA THR A 291 -9.00 -10.18 -7.09
C THR A 291 -8.40 -9.03 -7.88
N VAL A 292 -7.08 -8.93 -7.95
CA VAL A 292 -6.39 -7.84 -8.64
C VAL A 292 -6.66 -7.85 -10.15
N ASN A 293 -6.80 -9.03 -10.78
CA ASN A 293 -7.23 -9.18 -12.18
C ASN A 293 -8.65 -8.65 -12.45
N ARG A 294 -9.51 -8.53 -11.44
CA ARG A 294 -10.87 -7.96 -11.57
C ARG A 294 -10.94 -6.46 -11.26
N PHE A 295 -9.97 -5.92 -10.52
CA PHE A 295 -10.04 -4.56 -9.96
C PHE A 295 -9.05 -3.56 -10.59
N VAL A 296 -7.90 -4.01 -11.12
CA VAL A 296 -6.80 -3.14 -11.55
C VAL A 296 -6.57 -3.26 -13.06
N GLY A 297 -7.60 -2.91 -13.85
CA GLY A 297 -7.49 -2.77 -15.31
C GLY A 297 -7.10 -1.37 -15.77
N ALA A 298 -6.85 -0.43 -14.86
CA ALA A 298 -6.52 0.96 -15.18
C ALA A 298 -5.01 1.23 -15.02
N PRO A 299 -4.38 2.00 -15.93
CA PRO A 299 -2.97 2.34 -15.82
C PRO A 299 -2.70 3.16 -14.54
N LEU A 300 -1.63 2.83 -13.81
CA LEU A 300 -1.16 3.54 -12.61
C LEU A 300 -0.71 4.99 -12.88
N THR A 301 -0.93 5.54 -14.08
CA THR A 301 -0.43 6.83 -14.56
C THR A 301 -0.84 8.05 -13.71
N GLY A 302 -1.77 7.89 -12.77
CA GLY A 302 -2.26 8.95 -11.88
C GLY A 302 -1.39 9.31 -10.68
N LEU A 303 -0.45 8.45 -10.28
CA LEU A 303 0.31 8.59 -9.02
C LEU A 303 1.35 9.72 -9.01
N PHE A 304 1.59 10.37 -10.14
CA PHE A 304 2.47 11.51 -10.27
C PHE A 304 1.78 12.52 -11.17
N GLY A 305 1.48 13.70 -10.61
CA GLY A 305 0.55 14.68 -11.16
C GLY A 305 0.72 14.98 -12.64
N ASN A 306 -0.40 15.33 -13.28
CA ASN A 306 -0.47 15.84 -14.66
C ASN A 306 0.61 16.90 -14.92
N GLU A 307 1.74 16.49 -15.51
CA GLU A 307 2.53 17.36 -16.38
C GLU A 307 1.73 17.53 -17.67
N GLY A 308 0.79 18.48 -17.68
CA GLY A 308 0.07 18.81 -18.91
C GLY A 308 -1.31 19.43 -18.70
N GLN A 309 -1.40 20.56 -18.01
CA GLN A 309 -2.42 21.59 -18.26
C GLN A 309 -2.13 22.82 -17.39
N LEU A 310 -1.14 23.60 -17.81
CA LEU A 310 -1.06 25.02 -17.50
C LEU A 310 -0.88 25.72 -18.85
N HIS A 311 -2.02 26.16 -19.40
CA HIS A 311 -2.07 27.20 -20.42
C HIS A 311 -2.19 28.55 -19.72
#